data_AF-A0A7S2G696-F1
#
_entry.id   AF-A0A7S2G696-F1
#
_cell.length_a   1.000
_cell.length_b   1.000
_cell.length_c   1.000
_cell.angle_alpha   90.00
_cell.angle_beta   90.00
_cell.angle_gamma   90.00
#
_symmetry.space_group_name_H-M   'P 1'
#
loop_
_entity.id
_entity.type
_entity.pdbx_description
1 polymer ?
#
loop_
_entity_poly.entity_id
_entity_poly.type
_entity_poly.pdbx_seq_one_letter_code
_entity_poly.pdbx_strand_id
1 'polypeptide(L)'
;TDPEVQAMNRVLKVIGTGAFHCGAEIYGREWSFQGMRSGEDGTGIFWCRPKKCECHTYHESVSMGVSCLSEDQVFHVIRRLQRAWPGKHYDILKFNCCHFVDSFC
;
A
#
# COMPACT_ATOMS: atom_id res chain seq x y z
N THR A 1 -12.57 -9.68 -21.92
CA THR A 1 -11.80 -8.52 -21.41
C THR A 1 -12.12 -8.37 -19.95
N ASP A 2 -11.12 -8.49 -19.10
CA ASP A 2 -11.31 -8.69 -17.67
C ASP A 2 -11.86 -7.42 -16.96
N PRO A 3 -12.94 -7.51 -16.16
CA PRO A 3 -13.40 -6.41 -15.31
C PRO A 3 -12.32 -5.90 -14.33
N GLU A 4 -11.47 -6.79 -13.81
CA GLU A 4 -10.43 -6.45 -12.84
C GLU A 4 -9.37 -5.52 -13.47
N VAL A 5 -9.03 -5.77 -14.74
CA VAL A 5 -8.14 -4.92 -15.54
C VAL A 5 -8.74 -3.52 -15.80
N GLN A 6 -10.06 -3.34 -15.76
CA GLN A 6 -10.66 -2.00 -15.89
C GLN A 6 -10.60 -1.16 -14.60
N ALA A 7 -10.64 -1.80 -13.43
CA ALA A 7 -10.45 -1.11 -12.15
C ALA A 7 -9.01 -0.61 -12.03
N MET A 8 -8.04 -1.48 -12.34
CA MET A 8 -6.61 -1.21 -12.21
C MET A 8 -6.11 -0.09 -13.15
N ASN A 9 -6.77 0.13 -14.29
CA ASN A 9 -6.38 1.14 -15.28
C ASN A 9 -6.96 2.56 -15.03
N ARG A 10 -7.87 2.76 -14.07
CA ARG A 10 -8.53 4.07 -13.87
C ARG A 10 -7.93 4.93 -12.76
N VAL A 11 -7.08 4.35 -11.91
CA VAL A 11 -6.37 5.03 -10.83
C VAL A 11 -4.84 4.84 -10.99
N LEU A 12 -4.34 4.86 -12.23
CA LEU A 12 -2.90 4.80 -12.48
C LEU A 12 -2.20 6.12 -12.12
N LYS A 13 -1.34 6.03 -11.10
CA LYS A 13 -0.94 7.16 -10.25
C LYS A 13 0.58 7.20 -9.92
N VAL A 14 1.02 7.27 -8.64
CA VAL A 14 2.35 7.77 -8.18
C VAL A 14 2.98 6.86 -7.11
N ILE A 15 4.24 6.98 -6.68
CA ILE A 15 5.31 7.99 -6.82
C ILE A 15 6.13 7.79 -8.10
N GLY A 16 6.68 8.86 -8.71
CA GLY A 16 7.67 8.76 -9.81
C GLY A 16 7.37 9.53 -11.10
N THR A 17 6.10 9.74 -11.47
CA THR A 17 5.69 10.43 -12.73
C THR A 17 4.50 11.41 -12.62
N GLY A 18 3.98 11.70 -11.41
CA GLY A 18 3.02 12.79 -11.14
C GLY A 18 1.54 12.38 -11.05
N ALA A 19 1.04 12.21 -9.80
CA ALA A 19 -0.29 11.67 -9.47
C ALA A 19 -0.54 11.51 -7.92
N PHE A 20 -1.41 10.57 -7.49
CA PHE A 20 -1.74 10.18 -6.09
C PHE A 20 -1.25 8.75 -5.69
N HIS A 21 -1.77 8.13 -4.62
CA HIS A 21 -1.25 6.95 -3.89
C HIS A 21 -2.38 5.99 -3.47
N CYS A 22 -2.09 4.75 -3.07
CA CYS A 22 -3.07 3.84 -2.47
C CYS A 22 -2.56 3.19 -1.18
N GLY A 23 -3.48 2.88 -0.26
CA GLY A 23 -3.22 2.13 0.97
C GLY A 23 -4.45 1.31 1.37
N ALA A 24 -4.23 0.27 2.17
CA ALA A 24 -5.28 -0.60 2.68
C ALA A 24 -5.64 -0.18 4.11
N GLU A 25 -6.89 0.22 4.34
CA GLU A 25 -7.39 0.58 5.67
C GLU A 25 -7.96 -0.65 6.39
N ILE A 26 -7.39 -0.97 7.56
CA ILE A 26 -7.96 -1.96 8.49
C ILE A 26 -7.59 -1.58 9.94
N TYR A 27 -8.50 -1.80 10.89
CA TYR A 27 -8.35 -1.43 12.30
C TYR A 27 -7.89 0.03 12.53
N GLY A 28 -8.43 0.96 11.73
CA GLY A 28 -8.12 2.39 11.83
C GLY A 28 -6.69 2.77 11.44
N ARG A 29 -5.99 1.91 10.68
CA ARG A 29 -4.66 2.17 10.13
C ARG A 29 -4.68 1.94 8.62
N GLU A 30 -4.19 2.92 7.87
CA GLU A 30 -3.98 2.81 6.43
C GLU A 30 -2.54 2.37 6.18
N TRP A 31 -2.37 1.14 5.69
CA TRP A 31 -1.08 0.53 5.40
C TRP A 31 -0.70 0.75 3.94
N SER A 32 0.56 1.10 3.69
CA SER A 32 1.08 1.22 2.33
C SER A 32 2.60 0.98 2.26
N PHE A 33 3.15 1.01 1.05
CA PHE A 33 4.56 0.72 0.75
C PHE A 33 5.20 1.88 -0.04
N GLN A 34 6.38 2.32 0.40
CA GLN A 34 7.16 3.37 -0.27
C GLN A 34 8.64 3.01 -0.41
N GLY A 35 9.34 3.76 -1.26
CA GLY A 35 10.79 3.75 -1.30
C GLY A 35 11.42 4.32 -0.03
N MET A 36 12.61 3.83 0.30
CA MET A 36 13.50 4.40 1.32
C MET A 36 14.59 5.25 0.67
N ARG A 37 15.22 6.15 1.43
CA ARG A 37 16.32 6.98 0.90
C ARG A 37 17.57 6.13 0.72
N SER A 38 18.42 6.49 -0.23
CA SER A 38 19.68 5.79 -0.48
C SER A 38 20.55 5.72 0.78
N GLY A 39 20.83 4.51 1.26
CA GLY A 39 21.59 4.26 2.50
C GLY A 39 20.75 3.85 3.70
N GLU A 40 19.41 3.90 3.61
CA GLU A 40 18.50 3.35 4.62
C GLU A 40 18.21 1.86 4.34
N ASP A 41 18.44 1.00 5.32
CA ASP A 41 18.01 -0.41 5.29
C ASP A 41 16.73 -0.59 6.13
N GLY A 42 15.74 -1.27 5.56
CA GLY A 42 14.49 -1.56 6.25
C GLY A 42 13.34 -1.95 5.34
N THR A 43 12.16 -2.13 5.95
CA THR A 43 10.87 -2.34 5.27
C THR A 43 10.34 -1.02 4.71
N GLY A 44 9.89 -1.02 3.46
CA GLY A 44 9.16 0.12 2.89
C GLY A 44 7.70 0.20 3.35
N ILE A 45 7.19 -0.84 4.02
CA ILE A 45 5.82 -0.85 4.59
C ILE A 45 5.77 0.10 5.78
N PHE A 46 4.82 1.03 5.71
CA PHE A 46 4.46 1.97 6.77
C PHE A 46 2.94 1.98 7.00
N TRP A 47 2.50 2.73 8.01
CA TRP A 47 1.10 3.04 8.21
C TRP A 47 0.91 4.52 8.52
N CYS A 48 -0.27 5.04 8.22
CA CYS A 48 -0.72 6.36 8.63
C CYS A 48 -2.16 6.31 9.17
N ARG A 49 -2.67 7.45 9.63
CA ARG A 49 -4.11 7.59 9.91
C ARG A 49 -4.87 7.54 8.57
N PRO A 50 -6.02 6.86 8.49
CA PRO A 50 -6.83 6.80 7.27
C PRO A 50 -7.07 8.16 6.65
N LYS A 51 -6.88 8.24 5.33
CA LYS A 51 -7.08 9.45 4.51
C LYS A 51 -6.12 10.60 4.88
N LYS A 52 -5.02 10.30 5.57
CA LYS A 52 -4.01 11.25 6.09
C LYS A 52 -2.57 10.81 5.80
N CYS A 53 -2.33 10.05 4.72
CA CYS A 53 -0.96 9.83 4.26
C CYS A 53 -0.30 11.18 3.94
N GLU A 54 0.81 11.48 4.60
CA GLU A 54 1.57 12.69 4.35
C GLU A 54 2.10 12.70 2.89
N CYS A 55 2.40 13.90 2.38
CA CYS A 55 2.73 14.16 0.98
C CYS A 55 1.65 13.82 -0.07
N HIS A 56 0.47 13.32 0.31
CA HIS A 56 -0.60 12.94 -0.61
C HIS A 56 -1.93 13.64 -0.26
N THR A 57 -2.74 13.91 -1.29
CA THR A 57 -4.12 14.39 -1.12
C THR A 57 -5.06 13.21 -1.29
N TYR A 58 -5.91 12.95 -0.29
CA TYR A 58 -6.95 11.92 -0.36
C TYR A 58 -7.92 12.20 -1.51
N HIS A 59 -8.22 11.17 -2.29
CA HIS A 59 -9.20 11.21 -3.38
C HIS A 59 -10.52 10.54 -2.96
N GLU A 60 -10.47 9.23 -2.68
CA GLU A 60 -11.63 8.41 -2.35
C GLU A 60 -11.24 7.19 -1.50
N SER A 61 -12.25 6.48 -0.99
CA SER A 61 -12.09 5.15 -0.39
C SER A 61 -13.13 4.21 -0.99
N VAL A 62 -12.69 3.00 -1.35
CA VAL A 62 -13.55 1.92 -1.80
C VAL A 62 -13.65 0.89 -0.67
N SER A 63 -14.86 0.41 -0.37
CA SER A 63 -15.03 -0.65 0.63
C SER A 63 -14.60 -1.99 0.04
N MET A 64 -13.63 -2.65 0.67
CA MET A 64 -13.11 -3.97 0.25
C MET A 64 -13.78 -5.13 0.99
N GLY A 65 -14.77 -4.87 1.85
CA GLY A 65 -15.44 -5.88 2.68
C GLY A 65 -14.92 -5.93 4.12
N VAL A 66 -14.93 -7.12 4.72
CA VAL A 66 -14.55 -7.35 6.13
C VAL A 66 -13.54 -8.50 6.21
N SER A 67 -12.57 -8.39 7.13
CA SER A 67 -11.65 -9.49 7.44
C SER A 67 -12.17 -10.31 8.62
N CYS A 68 -11.90 -11.62 8.60
CA CYS A 68 -12.10 -12.50 9.74
C CYS A 68 -10.88 -12.55 10.68
N LEU A 69 -9.77 -11.88 10.33
CA LEU A 69 -8.56 -11.81 11.13
C LEU A 69 -8.69 -10.74 12.21
N SER A 70 -8.26 -11.03 13.44
CA SER A 70 -8.14 -10.03 14.51
C SER A 70 -7.03 -9.00 14.23
N GLU A 71 -7.02 -7.87 14.96
CA GLU A 71 -5.96 -6.85 14.83
C GLU A 71 -4.56 -7.45 15.03
N ASP A 72 -4.38 -8.32 16.04
CA ASP A 72 -3.13 -9.06 16.26
C ASP A 72 -2.75 -9.95 15.07
N GLN A 73 -3.71 -10.65 14.46
CA GLN A 73 -3.45 -11.51 13.30
C GLN A 73 -3.04 -10.67 12.08
N VAL A 74 -3.67 -9.51 11.87
CA VAL A 74 -3.26 -8.53 10.85
C VAL A 74 -1.83 -8.04 11.10
N PHE A 75 -1.45 -7.73 12.35
CA PHE A 75 -0.07 -7.40 12.67
C PHE A 75 0.92 -8.53 12.37
N HIS A 76 0.54 -9.78 12.58
CA HIS A 76 1.38 -10.93 12.20
C HIS A 76 1.54 -11.04 10.67
N VAL A 77 0.50 -10.74 9.88
CA VAL A 77 0.61 -10.66 8.41
C VAL A 77 1.56 -9.53 8.01
N ILE A 78 1.37 -8.31 8.52
CA ILE A 78 2.26 -7.17 8.25
C ILE A 78 3.72 -7.51 8.59
N ARG A 79 4.02 -8.07 9.78
CA ARG A 79 5.39 -8.44 10.19
C ARG A 79 6.03 -9.52 9.31
N ARG A 80 5.24 -10.35 8.64
CA ARG A 80 5.73 -11.30 7.61
C ARG A 80 6.03 -10.56 6.30
N LEU A 81 5.12 -9.71 5.84
CA LEU A 81 5.31 -8.89 4.63
C LEU A 81 6.52 -7.95 4.75
N GLN A 82 6.78 -7.34 5.92
CA GLN A 82 7.94 -6.47 6.15
C GLN A 82 9.30 -7.11 5.81
N ARG A 83 9.39 -8.44 5.79
CA ARG A 83 10.61 -9.18 5.37
C ARG A 83 10.75 -9.32 3.86
N ALA A 84 9.63 -9.36 3.14
CA ALA A 84 9.56 -9.49 1.68
C ALA A 84 9.47 -8.13 0.97
N TRP A 85 9.13 -7.06 1.69
CA TRP A 85 8.91 -5.71 1.19
C TRP A 85 9.97 -4.70 1.71
N PRO A 86 11.27 -4.86 1.38
CA PRO A 86 12.30 -3.89 1.76
C PRO A 86 12.19 -2.62 0.91
N GLY A 87 12.32 -1.44 1.53
CA GLY A 87 12.09 -0.15 0.86
C GLY A 87 13.05 0.13 -0.30
N LYS A 88 14.26 -0.46 -0.26
CA LYS A 88 15.25 -0.41 -1.34
C LYS A 88 14.89 -1.18 -2.62
N HIS A 89 13.85 -2.02 -2.58
CA HIS A 89 13.34 -2.72 -3.77
C HIS A 89 12.13 -1.99 -4.42
N TYR A 90 11.72 -0.83 -3.91
CA TYR A 90 10.61 -0.07 -4.49
C TYR A 90 10.88 0.28 -5.96
N ASP A 91 9.99 -0.15 -6.85
CA ASP A 91 9.98 0.16 -8.27
C ASP A 91 8.59 0.72 -8.63
N ILE A 92 8.60 1.93 -9.20
CA ILE A 92 7.43 2.73 -9.56
C ILE A 92 6.39 1.94 -10.38
N LEU A 93 6.86 1.01 -11.23
CA LEU A 93 6.05 0.27 -12.19
C LEU A 93 5.85 -1.20 -11.80
N LYS A 94 6.80 -1.80 -11.06
CA LYS A 94 6.87 -3.25 -10.81
C LYS A 94 6.75 -3.68 -9.35
N PHE A 95 6.97 -2.77 -8.41
CA PHE A 95 7.00 -3.08 -6.98
C PHE A 95 6.69 -1.83 -6.17
N ASN A 96 5.41 -1.44 -6.15
CA ASN A 96 4.92 -0.19 -5.55
C ASN A 96 3.79 -0.44 -4.55
N CYS A 97 3.15 0.63 -4.06
CA CYS A 97 2.04 0.56 -3.11
C CYS A 97 0.83 -0.27 -3.61
N CYS A 98 0.53 -0.29 -4.90
CA CYS A 98 -0.57 -1.09 -5.45
C CYS A 98 -0.31 -2.58 -5.30
N HIS A 99 0.91 -3.02 -5.65
CA HIS A 99 1.34 -4.42 -5.50
C HIS A 99 1.38 -4.84 -4.01
N PHE A 100 1.72 -3.92 -3.11
CA PHE A 100 1.68 -4.18 -1.67
C PHE A 100 0.25 -4.37 -1.15
N VAL A 101 -0.68 -3.48 -1.53
CA VAL A 101 -2.10 -3.59 -1.14
C VAL A 101 -2.70 -4.89 -1.64
N ASP A 102 -2.43 -5.25 -2.91
CA ASP A 102 -2.83 -6.51 -3.52
C ASP A 102 -2.27 -7.74 -2.78
N SER A 103 -1.02 -7.67 -2.31
CA SER A 103 -0.38 -8.76 -1.53
C SER A 103 -0.76 -8.79 -0.03
N PHE A 104 -1.50 -7.80 0.46
CA PHE A 104 -1.91 -7.68 1.86
C PHE A 104 -3.38 -8.04 2.09
N CYS A 105 -4.22 -7.93 1.06
CA CYS A 105 -5.64 -8.28 1.09
C CYS A 105 -5.87 -9.79 0.83
#